data_AF-A0A840R1A6-F1
#
_entry.id   AF-A0A840R1A6-F1
#
_cell.length_a   1.000
_cell.length_b   1.000
_cell.length_c   1.000
_cell.angle_alpha   90.00
_cell.angle_beta   90.00
_cell.angle_gamma   90.00
#
_symmetry.space_group_name_H-M   'P 1'
#
loop_
_entity.id
_entity.type
_entity.pdbx_description
1 polymer ?
#
loop_
_entity_poly.entity_id
_entity_poly.type
_entity_poly.pdbx_seq_one_letter_code
_entity_poly.pdbx_strand_id
1 'polypeptide(L)'
;MAKTGVIAILLLTIFSSGCNINNSNKNSDDTVPSAPRAAKTPTLPLGQSNGWISDADGRVVIFHGFNMVAKEPPYTLESVGFDEDDGEFLARNGFNAVRLGFMWKASEPEPGQFNDAYLSSIERTVQAIGQHGVMSLLDFHQDAYNEAVEGQGFPDWMVFDDSVPWIPGIPKEAQLKYQRVWDNFWGNIQGVNNTALWDHFAAFWQHVAQRFRDNPNILGYDLMNEPWPGLQTPLCLNPIFCPHNSTLSEFYEHVIPMIREQDSSTPLYYEGSLLAGGGMAIDIPVSETNAVLSFHNYCILTVVGAIAGLPSSPELTGLTCPEFETLTFDNASTQAQNQGHPAVLTEFGSVPDLDAVNSVAQQADEYRLGWMHWTYFNTGTTNFPGTPSLVFDPTQPPIGDNVNTSLLETLARPYPQIVAGTPLNWSFDTDSKVFEMSYSPKRVDGTGQFSGDAESIVFVPEIQYPQGYTVNISGGTLRSPANARQLVIAANNGAENVSVSISPGH
;
A
#
# COMPACT_ATOMS: atom_id res chain seq x y z
N MET A 1 -35.94 54.97 31.62
CA MET A 1 -34.99 54.68 32.73
C MET A 1 -33.81 53.96 32.09
N ALA A 2 -32.75 54.69 31.77
CA ALA A 2 -31.42 54.59 32.40
C ALA A 2 -30.77 53.20 32.17
N LYS A 3 -29.56 53.04 31.61
CA LYS A 3 -28.42 53.97 31.46
C LYS A 3 -27.32 53.26 30.62
N THR A 4 -26.62 54.04 29.76
CA THR A 4 -25.18 53.99 29.38
C THR A 4 -24.57 52.68 28.84
N GLY A 5 -23.94 52.59 27.66
CA GLY A 5 -22.84 53.43 27.10
C GLY A 5 -21.49 52.76 27.42
N VAL A 6 -20.43 52.62 26.59
CA VAL A 6 -19.93 53.35 25.42
C VAL A 6 -18.85 52.47 24.72
N ILE A 7 -18.71 52.66 23.40
CA ILE A 7 -17.68 52.16 22.47
C ILE A 7 -16.34 52.91 22.64
N ALA A 8 -15.18 52.25 22.50
CA ALA A 8 -14.03 52.82 21.76
C ALA A 8 -12.86 51.82 21.54
N ILE A 9 -12.41 51.82 20.29
CA ILE A 9 -11.20 51.24 19.69
C ILE A 9 -9.95 52.04 20.10
N LEU A 10 -8.76 51.41 20.24
CA LEU A 10 -7.49 52.04 19.83
C LEU A 10 -6.29 51.05 19.73
N LEU A 11 -5.72 51.03 18.50
CA LEU A 11 -4.29 50.99 18.10
C LEU A 11 -3.19 50.45 19.04
N LEU A 12 -2.37 49.53 18.52
CA LEU A 12 -1.02 49.24 19.00
C LEU A 12 0.04 49.73 17.99
N THR A 13 0.92 50.60 18.46
CA THR A 13 2.16 51.04 17.80
C THR A 13 3.38 50.30 18.38
N ILE A 14 4.32 50.01 17.50
CA ILE A 14 5.63 49.40 17.72
C ILE A 14 6.55 50.32 18.55
N PHE A 15 7.32 49.74 19.49
CA PHE A 15 8.60 50.30 19.92
C PHE A 15 9.63 49.20 20.17
N SER A 16 10.78 49.38 19.53
CA SER A 16 12.03 48.67 19.73
C SER A 16 12.74 49.16 20.99
N SER A 17 13.43 48.28 21.70
CA SER A 17 14.53 48.64 22.61
C SER A 17 15.46 47.46 22.74
N GLY A 18 16.67 47.64 22.21
CA GLY A 18 17.79 46.73 22.44
C GLY A 18 18.35 46.90 23.85
N CYS A 19 18.82 45.80 24.42
CA CYS A 19 19.71 45.81 25.56
C CYS A 19 20.81 44.79 25.31
N ASN A 20 22.05 45.30 25.29
CA ASN A 20 23.29 44.55 25.12
C ASN A 20 23.99 44.54 26.47
N ILE A 21 24.15 43.38 27.13
CA ILE A 21 25.03 43.22 28.29
C ILE A 21 25.79 41.89 28.21
N ASN A 22 27.12 42.05 28.27
CA ASN A 22 28.25 41.13 28.27
C ASN A 22 28.15 39.80 29.03
N ASN A 23 28.71 38.79 28.36
CA ASN A 23 29.54 37.66 28.82
C ASN A 23 29.78 37.47 30.33
N SER A 24 29.36 36.29 30.81
CA SER A 24 30.10 35.54 31.82
C SER A 24 30.12 34.05 31.45
N ASN A 25 31.32 33.51 31.25
CA ASN A 25 31.61 32.10 31.01
C ASN A 25 30.93 31.18 32.03
N LYS A 26 30.16 30.21 31.53
CA LYS A 26 30.00 28.89 32.14
C LYS A 26 30.04 27.86 31.02
N ASN A 27 31.07 27.01 31.05
CA ASN A 27 31.09 25.74 30.35
C ASN A 27 29.93 24.88 30.88
N SER A 28 28.94 24.61 30.05
CA SER A 28 28.25 23.33 30.04
C SER A 28 28.23 22.83 28.60
N ASP A 29 28.91 21.71 28.37
CA ASP A 29 28.67 20.83 27.22
C ASP A 29 27.24 20.29 27.38
N ASP A 30 26.25 21.11 27.02
CA ASP A 30 24.91 20.63 26.72
C ASP A 30 24.84 20.54 25.21
N THR A 31 25.14 19.35 24.69
CA THR A 31 24.83 18.98 23.31
C THR A 31 23.34 19.16 23.11
N VAL A 32 22.95 20.30 22.53
CA VAL A 32 21.63 20.49 21.94
C VAL A 32 21.42 19.32 20.97
N PRO A 33 20.37 18.49 21.15
CA PRO A 33 20.06 17.46 20.17
C PRO A 33 19.89 18.16 18.83
N SER A 34 20.72 17.80 17.85
CA SER A 34 20.51 18.22 16.47
C SER A 34 19.05 17.91 16.12
N ALA A 35 18.33 18.87 15.54
CA ALA A 35 17.00 18.65 15.00
C ALA A 35 16.99 17.32 14.23
N PRO A 36 15.95 16.46 14.39
CA PRO A 36 15.92 15.17 13.71
C PRO A 36 16.12 15.42 12.21
N ARG A 37 17.17 14.79 11.66
CA ARG A 37 17.42 14.81 10.22
C ARG A 37 16.16 14.24 9.56
N ALA A 38 15.60 14.96 8.60
CA ALA A 38 14.46 14.48 7.82
C ALA A 38 14.70 13.05 7.36
N ALA A 39 13.67 12.20 7.46
CA ALA A 39 13.74 10.82 7.01
C ALA A 39 14.19 10.79 5.54
N LYS A 40 15.11 9.89 5.21
CA LYS A 40 15.53 9.68 3.83
C LYS A 40 14.44 8.92 3.10
N THR A 41 13.91 9.54 2.05
CA THR A 41 12.89 8.99 1.15
C THR A 41 13.50 8.69 -0.22
N PRO A 42 12.80 7.89 -1.06
CA PRO A 42 13.20 7.68 -2.45
C PRO A 42 13.27 9.00 -3.23
N THR A 43 14.16 9.04 -4.23
CA THR A 43 14.22 10.14 -5.20
C THR A 43 13.25 9.88 -6.34
N LEU A 44 12.43 10.86 -6.69
CA LEU A 44 11.37 10.69 -7.70
C LEU A 44 11.80 11.11 -9.10
N PRO A 45 11.16 10.59 -10.17
CA PRO A 45 10.04 9.64 -10.14
C PRO A 45 10.45 8.23 -9.75
N LEU A 46 9.48 7.43 -9.28
CA LEU A 46 9.63 5.99 -9.22
C LEU A 46 9.47 5.39 -10.62
N GLY A 47 10.17 4.30 -10.87
CA GLY A 47 10.03 3.47 -12.05
C GLY A 47 10.26 2.01 -11.70
N GLN A 48 10.54 1.21 -12.72
CA GLN A 48 10.91 -0.18 -12.52
C GLN A 48 12.13 -0.57 -13.36
N SER A 49 12.89 -1.56 -12.89
CA SER A 49 13.98 -2.16 -13.64
C SER A 49 14.23 -3.60 -13.19
N ASN A 50 14.14 -4.54 -14.13
CA ASN A 50 14.45 -5.96 -13.93
C ASN A 50 13.73 -6.57 -12.72
N GLY A 51 12.43 -6.31 -12.60
CA GLY A 51 11.60 -6.84 -11.52
C GLY A 51 11.70 -6.10 -10.19
N TRP A 52 12.33 -4.92 -10.16
CA TRP A 52 12.41 -4.07 -8.96
C TRP A 52 11.78 -2.72 -9.19
N ILE A 53 11.08 -2.19 -8.18
CA ILE A 53 10.75 -0.78 -8.13
C ILE A 53 12.04 -0.01 -7.85
N SER A 54 12.33 0.98 -8.67
CA SER A 54 13.52 1.81 -8.57
C SER A 54 13.15 3.28 -8.41
N ASP A 55 13.98 4.00 -7.69
CA ASP A 55 13.92 5.45 -7.62
C ASP A 55 14.69 6.09 -8.79
N ALA A 56 14.64 7.42 -8.92
CA ALA A 56 15.29 8.15 -10.01
C ALA A 56 16.83 8.02 -10.04
N ASP A 57 17.45 7.64 -8.92
CA ASP A 57 18.88 7.34 -8.84
C ASP A 57 19.19 5.88 -9.25
N GLY A 58 18.15 5.08 -9.50
CA GLY A 58 18.19 3.66 -9.86
C GLY A 58 18.31 2.72 -8.66
N ARG A 59 18.12 3.21 -7.44
CA ARG A 59 18.19 2.40 -6.20
C ARG A 59 16.88 1.62 -6.06
N VAL A 60 16.97 0.40 -5.55
CA VAL A 60 15.77 -0.40 -5.26
C VAL A 60 15.03 0.18 -4.06
N VAL A 61 13.70 0.24 -4.14
CA VAL A 61 12.84 0.71 -3.05
C VAL A 61 11.89 -0.40 -2.64
N ILE A 62 11.80 -0.66 -1.34
CA ILE A 62 10.86 -1.63 -0.76
C ILE A 62 9.85 -0.88 0.11
N PHE A 63 8.58 -1.26 -0.01
CA PHE A 63 7.49 -0.62 0.69
C PHE A 63 6.83 -1.57 1.68
N HIS A 64 6.75 -1.18 2.95
CA HIS A 64 5.95 -1.85 3.97
C HIS A 64 4.89 -0.87 4.47
N GLY A 65 3.66 -1.34 4.64
CA GLY A 65 2.54 -0.44 4.91
C GLY A 65 1.26 -1.12 5.33
N PHE A 66 0.18 -0.33 5.28
CA PHE A 66 -1.18 -0.78 5.56
C PHE A 66 -2.13 -0.32 4.47
N ASN A 67 -3.25 -1.03 4.35
CA ASN A 67 -4.42 -0.54 3.64
C ASN A 67 -5.19 0.43 4.52
N MET A 68 -5.72 1.50 3.92
CA MET A 68 -6.66 2.41 4.56
C MET A 68 -7.71 2.83 3.55
N VAL A 69 -8.95 2.41 3.78
CA VAL A 69 -10.07 2.61 2.84
C VAL A 69 -11.28 3.08 3.63
N ALA A 70 -11.94 4.16 3.20
CA ALA A 70 -13.24 4.55 3.75
C ALA A 70 -14.35 4.03 2.82
N LYS A 71 -15.00 2.94 3.25
CA LYS A 71 -15.92 2.16 2.41
C LYS A 71 -17.35 2.70 2.36
N GLU A 72 -17.69 3.63 3.25
CA GLU A 72 -19.04 4.18 3.43
C GLU A 72 -19.07 5.71 3.24
N PRO A 73 -20.22 6.31 2.83
CA PRO A 73 -20.35 7.75 2.73
C PRO A 73 -19.94 8.49 4.03
N PRO A 74 -19.21 9.62 3.94
CA PRO A 74 -18.89 10.38 2.73
C PRO A 74 -17.63 9.90 1.98
N TYR A 75 -17.12 8.69 2.25
CA TYR A 75 -15.98 8.03 1.61
C TYR A 75 -14.62 8.72 1.76
N THR A 76 -14.55 9.86 2.45
CA THR A 76 -13.30 10.59 2.70
C THR A 76 -12.56 9.99 3.90
N LEU A 77 -11.25 9.83 3.78
CA LEU A 77 -10.40 9.36 4.87
C LEU A 77 -10.37 10.34 6.05
N GLU A 78 -10.40 11.64 5.75
CA GLU A 78 -10.53 12.70 6.76
C GLU A 78 -11.79 12.50 7.64
N SER A 79 -12.89 11.98 7.09
CA SER A 79 -14.14 11.79 7.86
C SER A 79 -14.09 10.64 8.85
N VAL A 80 -13.17 9.68 8.65
CA VAL A 80 -12.92 8.60 9.61
C VAL A 80 -11.78 8.94 10.57
N GLY A 81 -11.20 10.15 10.46
CA GLY A 81 -10.14 10.63 11.34
C GLY A 81 -8.73 10.35 10.84
N PHE A 82 -8.55 9.77 9.66
CA PHE A 82 -7.21 9.45 9.16
C PHE A 82 -6.50 10.69 8.61
N ASP A 83 -5.44 11.13 9.29
CA ASP A 83 -4.79 12.42 9.04
C ASP A 83 -3.25 12.41 9.19
N GLU A 84 -2.66 13.58 9.48
CA GLU A 84 -1.21 13.77 9.60
C GLU A 84 -0.60 12.99 10.78
N ASP A 85 -1.29 12.91 11.92
CA ASP A 85 -0.79 12.22 13.12
C ASP A 85 -0.59 10.72 12.85
N ASP A 86 -1.45 10.15 11.99
CA ASP A 86 -1.34 8.77 11.52
C ASP A 86 -0.15 8.57 10.57
N GLY A 87 0.11 9.54 9.70
CA GLY A 87 1.30 9.57 8.85
C GLY A 87 2.59 9.59 9.68
N GLU A 88 2.66 10.42 10.72
CA GLU A 88 3.79 10.46 11.65
C GLU A 88 3.94 9.12 12.39
N PHE A 89 2.82 8.56 12.87
CA PHE A 89 2.82 7.27 13.56
C PHE A 89 3.33 6.13 12.67
N LEU A 90 2.85 6.04 11.42
CA LEU A 90 3.30 5.04 10.47
C LEU A 90 4.81 5.17 10.20
N ALA A 91 5.28 6.37 9.86
CA ALA A 91 6.69 6.64 9.57
C ALA A 91 7.60 6.33 10.78
N ARG A 92 7.16 6.71 11.99
CA ARG A 92 7.89 6.44 13.24
C ARG A 92 8.06 4.96 13.52
N ASN A 93 7.13 4.12 13.06
CA ASN A 93 7.19 2.66 13.22
C ASN A 93 7.76 1.93 12.01
N GLY A 94 8.18 2.66 10.98
CA GLY A 94 8.91 2.11 9.84
C GLY A 94 8.11 1.88 8.59
N PHE A 95 6.80 2.12 8.63
CA PHE A 95 5.95 2.00 7.46
C PHE A 95 6.16 3.22 6.55
N ASN A 96 6.40 2.96 5.27
CA ASN A 96 6.68 3.98 4.25
C ASN A 96 5.65 3.97 3.12
N ALA A 97 4.58 3.18 3.24
CA ALA A 97 3.48 3.17 2.28
C ALA A 97 2.10 3.02 2.94
N VAL A 98 1.08 3.53 2.27
CA VAL A 98 -0.33 3.22 2.51
C VAL A 98 -0.99 2.89 1.17
N ARG A 99 -1.69 1.76 1.07
CA ARG A 99 -2.63 1.50 -0.03
C ARG A 99 -3.92 2.22 0.32
N LEU A 100 -4.10 3.35 -0.33
CA LEU A 100 -5.11 4.35 -0.02
C LEU A 100 -6.28 4.13 -0.98
N GLY A 101 -7.31 3.45 -0.48
CA GLY A 101 -8.48 3.12 -1.27
C GLY A 101 -9.42 4.31 -1.43
N PHE A 102 -9.90 4.51 -2.65
CA PHE A 102 -10.90 5.52 -3.00
C PHE A 102 -11.96 4.90 -3.93
N MET A 103 -13.17 5.47 -3.91
CA MET A 103 -14.32 4.89 -4.62
C MET A 103 -14.58 5.60 -5.94
N TRP A 104 -14.80 4.84 -7.01
CA TRP A 104 -15.30 5.41 -8.27
C TRP A 104 -16.66 6.07 -8.06
N LYS A 105 -17.54 5.46 -7.26
CA LYS A 105 -18.84 6.05 -6.85
C LYS A 105 -18.73 7.45 -6.27
N ALA A 106 -17.73 7.70 -5.45
CA ALA A 106 -17.51 9.01 -4.84
C ALA A 106 -16.82 9.99 -5.81
N SER A 107 -15.99 9.47 -6.71
CA SER A 107 -15.22 10.22 -7.71
C SER A 107 -16.07 10.71 -8.87
N GLU A 108 -17.02 9.90 -9.33
CA GLU A 108 -17.90 10.17 -10.48
C GLU A 108 -19.34 9.73 -10.16
N PRO A 109 -20.06 10.47 -9.30
CA PRO A 109 -21.40 10.08 -8.85
C PRO A 109 -22.44 10.04 -9.98
N GLU A 110 -22.22 10.79 -11.07
CA GLU A 110 -23.06 10.80 -12.28
C GLU A 110 -22.17 10.74 -13.53
N PRO A 111 -22.64 10.17 -14.65
CA PRO A 111 -21.81 9.96 -15.84
C PRO A 111 -21.16 11.27 -16.35
N GLY A 112 -19.84 11.32 -16.38
CA GLY A 112 -19.02 12.46 -16.79
C GLY A 112 -19.01 13.64 -15.82
N GLN A 113 -19.56 13.49 -14.61
CA GLN A 113 -19.60 14.54 -13.59
C GLN A 113 -18.69 14.17 -12.42
N PHE A 114 -17.41 14.53 -12.55
CA PHE A 114 -16.42 14.26 -11.51
C PHE A 114 -16.58 15.16 -10.28
N ASN A 115 -16.44 14.55 -9.11
CA ASN A 115 -16.46 15.20 -7.81
C ASN A 115 -15.04 15.62 -7.39
N ASP A 116 -14.55 16.73 -7.93
CA ASP A 116 -13.21 17.23 -7.62
C ASP A 116 -13.02 17.61 -6.15
N ALA A 117 -14.09 17.88 -5.41
CA ALA A 117 -14.00 18.13 -3.97
C ALA A 117 -13.62 16.86 -3.21
N TYR A 118 -14.16 15.70 -3.60
CA TYR A 118 -13.76 14.39 -3.07
C TYR A 118 -12.30 14.06 -3.41
N LEU A 119 -11.91 14.18 -4.68
CA LEU A 119 -10.52 13.92 -5.09
C LEU A 119 -9.53 14.88 -4.42
N SER A 120 -9.95 16.13 -4.15
CA SER A 120 -9.13 17.07 -3.38
C SER A 120 -9.01 16.69 -1.89
N SER A 121 -9.98 15.96 -1.32
CA SER A 121 -9.86 15.37 0.02
C SER A 121 -8.83 14.25 0.03
N ILE A 122 -8.87 13.35 -0.96
CA ILE A 122 -7.86 12.32 -1.15
C ILE A 122 -6.45 12.93 -1.28
N GLU A 123 -6.30 13.97 -2.11
CA GLU A 123 -5.02 14.66 -2.27
C GLU A 123 -4.50 15.28 -0.97
N ARG A 124 -5.38 15.85 -0.12
CA ARG A 124 -4.96 16.37 1.19
C ARG A 124 -4.47 15.27 2.12
N THR A 125 -5.16 14.13 2.18
CA THR A 125 -4.68 12.98 2.97
C THR A 125 -3.32 12.49 2.46
N VAL A 126 -3.16 12.32 1.15
CA VAL A 126 -1.87 11.95 0.51
C VAL A 126 -0.77 12.95 0.88
N GLN A 127 -1.05 14.25 0.87
CA GLN A 127 -0.10 15.30 1.26
C GLN A 127 0.22 15.28 2.76
N ALA A 128 -0.77 15.02 3.62
CA ALA A 128 -0.60 14.97 5.06
C ALA A 128 0.36 13.84 5.47
N ILE A 129 0.11 12.60 5.02
CA ILE A 129 0.96 11.47 5.36
C ILE A 129 2.30 11.49 4.61
N GLY A 130 2.32 12.00 3.38
CA GLY A 130 3.53 12.09 2.56
C GLY A 130 4.60 13.04 3.11
N GLN A 131 4.21 14.06 3.89
CA GLN A 131 5.16 14.93 4.59
C GLN A 131 6.06 14.17 5.59
N HIS A 132 5.62 12.99 6.04
CA HIS A 132 6.36 12.10 6.94
C HIS A 132 7.11 10.99 6.19
N GLY A 133 7.10 11.00 4.85
CA GLY A 133 7.74 9.98 4.02
C GLY A 133 6.93 8.72 3.79
N VAL A 134 5.61 8.76 4.04
CA VAL A 134 4.67 7.67 3.75
C VAL A 134 4.02 7.90 2.39
N MET A 135 4.36 7.09 1.38
CA MET A 135 3.82 7.23 0.02
C MET A 135 2.45 6.54 -0.11
N SER A 136 1.59 7.00 -1.01
CA SER A 136 0.25 6.45 -1.25
C SER A 136 0.17 5.69 -2.56
N LEU A 137 -0.22 4.42 -2.51
CA LEU A 137 -0.74 3.68 -3.67
C LEU A 137 -2.23 4.01 -3.77
N LEU A 138 -2.66 4.74 -4.80
CA LEU A 138 -4.08 5.04 -4.97
C LEU A 138 -4.79 3.83 -5.54
N ASP A 139 -5.71 3.27 -4.77
CA ASP A 139 -6.41 2.04 -5.12
C ASP A 139 -7.87 2.35 -5.45
N PHE A 140 -8.27 2.07 -6.70
CA PHE A 140 -9.70 2.00 -6.98
C PHE A 140 -10.27 0.77 -6.29
N HIS A 141 -10.82 1.03 -5.11
CA HIS A 141 -11.32 -0.02 -4.26
C HIS A 141 -12.76 -0.38 -4.62
N GLN A 142 -13.05 -1.67 -4.63
CA GLN A 142 -14.40 -2.20 -4.72
C GLN A 142 -14.47 -3.52 -3.96
N ASP A 143 -15.59 -3.76 -3.29
CA ASP A 143 -15.98 -5.10 -2.85
C ASP A 143 -17.29 -5.44 -3.51
N ALA A 144 -17.36 -6.56 -4.22
CA ALA A 144 -18.59 -7.02 -4.85
C ALA A 144 -19.33 -5.95 -5.69
N TYR A 145 -18.59 -5.12 -6.44
CA TYR A 145 -19.11 -4.17 -7.44
C TYR A 145 -19.85 -2.93 -6.87
N ASN A 146 -21.08 -3.07 -6.36
CA ASN A 146 -21.96 -1.95 -5.97
C ASN A 146 -23.05 -2.40 -4.96
N GLU A 147 -23.66 -1.45 -4.25
CA GLU A 147 -24.69 -1.69 -3.23
C GLU A 147 -25.92 -2.43 -3.76
N ALA A 148 -26.22 -2.31 -5.06
CA ALA A 148 -27.30 -3.05 -5.73
C ALA A 148 -27.13 -4.58 -5.69
N VAL A 149 -25.91 -5.06 -5.40
CA VAL A 149 -25.54 -6.47 -5.23
C VAL A 149 -24.83 -6.70 -3.88
N GLU A 150 -25.14 -5.87 -2.88
CA GLU A 150 -24.57 -5.91 -1.53
C GLU A 150 -23.04 -5.70 -1.48
N GLY A 151 -22.52 -4.90 -2.41
CA GLY A 151 -21.14 -4.47 -2.49
C GLY A 151 -20.96 -2.95 -2.42
N GLN A 152 -19.83 -2.45 -2.89
CA GLN A 152 -19.47 -1.02 -2.97
C GLN A 152 -18.30 -0.81 -3.94
N GLY A 153 -18.14 0.42 -4.43
CA GLY A 153 -17.01 0.82 -5.29
C GLY A 153 -17.47 1.49 -6.57
N PHE A 154 -18.20 0.77 -7.42
CA PHE A 154 -18.73 1.29 -8.68
C PHE A 154 -19.92 2.24 -8.44
N PRO A 155 -20.07 3.32 -9.23
CA PRO A 155 -21.24 4.19 -9.15
C PRO A 155 -22.53 3.50 -9.61
N ASP A 156 -23.68 3.99 -9.16
CA ASP A 156 -24.99 3.38 -9.45
C ASP A 156 -25.31 3.35 -10.96
N TRP A 157 -24.84 4.34 -11.72
CA TRP A 157 -25.03 4.41 -13.16
C TRP A 157 -24.16 3.42 -13.95
N MET A 158 -23.24 2.73 -13.29
CA MET A 158 -22.43 1.62 -13.86
C MET A 158 -23.03 0.24 -13.57
N VAL A 159 -24.21 0.15 -12.95
CA VAL A 159 -24.87 -1.13 -12.66
C VAL A 159 -25.73 -1.59 -13.83
N PHE A 160 -25.26 -2.58 -14.58
CA PHE A 160 -25.99 -3.22 -15.67
C PHE A 160 -26.29 -4.67 -15.33
N ASP A 161 -27.47 -4.92 -14.75
CA ASP A 161 -27.85 -6.24 -14.21
C ASP A 161 -28.90 -6.98 -15.07
N ASP A 162 -29.29 -6.41 -16.21
CA ASP A 162 -30.38 -6.89 -17.09
C ASP A 162 -31.71 -7.18 -16.38
N SER A 163 -32.00 -6.45 -15.31
CA SER A 163 -33.17 -6.67 -14.46
C SER A 163 -33.24 -8.08 -13.87
N VAL A 164 -32.11 -8.77 -13.75
CA VAL A 164 -32.02 -10.05 -13.03
C VAL A 164 -32.39 -9.80 -11.57
N PRO A 165 -33.39 -10.51 -11.01
CA PRO A 165 -33.83 -10.27 -9.64
C PRO A 165 -32.79 -10.77 -8.62
N TRP A 166 -32.67 -10.08 -7.50
CA TRP A 166 -32.01 -10.60 -6.31
C TRP A 166 -32.91 -11.64 -5.63
N ILE A 167 -32.36 -12.81 -5.28
CA ILE A 167 -33.13 -13.91 -4.69
C ILE A 167 -32.75 -14.07 -3.20
N PRO A 168 -33.62 -13.70 -2.25
CA PRO A 168 -33.29 -13.82 -0.83
C PRO A 168 -32.92 -15.25 -0.42
N GLY A 169 -31.86 -15.39 0.40
CA GLY A 169 -31.40 -16.67 0.93
C GLY A 169 -30.40 -17.42 0.05
N ILE A 170 -30.08 -16.91 -1.14
CA ILE A 170 -28.95 -17.38 -1.94
C ILE A 170 -27.70 -16.60 -1.54
N PRO A 171 -26.55 -17.26 -1.26
CA PRO A 171 -25.28 -16.57 -1.00
C PRO A 171 -24.95 -15.58 -2.12
N LYS A 172 -24.38 -14.41 -1.78
CA LYS A 172 -24.10 -13.31 -2.72
C LYS A 172 -23.34 -13.78 -3.96
N GLU A 173 -22.29 -14.57 -3.75
CA GLU A 173 -21.42 -15.12 -4.79
C GLU A 173 -22.14 -16.15 -5.68
N ALA A 174 -23.29 -16.67 -5.25
CA ALA A 174 -24.16 -17.54 -6.04
C ALA A 174 -25.35 -16.80 -6.70
N GLN A 175 -25.52 -15.50 -6.45
CA GLN A 175 -26.59 -14.69 -7.05
C GLN A 175 -26.32 -14.45 -8.53
N LEU A 176 -27.26 -14.81 -9.40
CA LEU A 176 -27.14 -14.51 -10.83
C LEU A 176 -27.03 -13.00 -11.09
N LYS A 177 -27.70 -12.16 -10.28
CA LYS A 177 -27.60 -10.71 -10.37
C LYS A 177 -26.16 -10.23 -10.15
N TYR A 178 -25.47 -10.77 -9.15
CA TYR A 178 -24.07 -10.46 -8.86
C TYR A 178 -23.15 -10.89 -10.00
N GLN A 179 -23.36 -12.09 -10.55
CA GLN A 179 -22.58 -12.55 -11.70
C GLN A 179 -22.84 -11.68 -12.93
N ARG A 180 -24.09 -11.24 -13.14
CA ARG A 180 -24.49 -10.52 -14.33
C ARG A 180 -23.86 -9.12 -14.44
N VAL A 181 -23.73 -8.40 -13.32
CA VAL A 181 -23.08 -7.07 -13.34
C VAL A 181 -21.62 -7.18 -13.77
N TRP A 182 -20.91 -8.19 -13.28
CA TRP A 182 -19.53 -8.47 -13.69
C TRP A 182 -19.44 -8.94 -15.14
N ASP A 183 -20.29 -9.88 -15.56
CA ASP A 183 -20.30 -10.36 -16.95
C ASP A 183 -20.56 -9.23 -17.96
N ASN A 184 -21.45 -8.29 -17.62
CA ASN A 184 -21.73 -7.14 -18.46
C ASN A 184 -20.56 -6.15 -18.49
N PHE A 185 -19.91 -5.91 -17.35
CA PHE A 185 -18.68 -5.13 -17.28
C PHE A 185 -17.56 -5.75 -18.13
N TRP A 186 -17.26 -7.03 -17.93
CA TRP A 186 -16.23 -7.75 -18.68
C TRP A 186 -16.58 -7.99 -20.14
N GLY A 187 -17.86 -8.07 -20.47
CA GLY A 187 -18.35 -8.08 -21.85
C GLY A 187 -18.23 -6.73 -22.56
N ASN A 188 -17.76 -5.70 -21.85
CA ASN A 188 -17.62 -4.32 -22.33
C ASN A 188 -18.86 -3.83 -23.09
N ILE A 189 -20.05 -4.07 -22.52
CA ILE A 189 -21.30 -3.70 -23.17
C ILE A 189 -21.43 -2.17 -23.30
N GLN A 190 -22.41 -1.73 -24.11
CA GLN A 190 -22.75 -0.32 -24.18
C GLN A 190 -23.50 0.11 -22.92
N GLY A 191 -22.94 1.09 -22.21
CA GLY A 191 -23.53 1.68 -21.02
C GLY A 191 -24.31 2.97 -21.31
N VAL A 192 -24.33 3.87 -20.33
CA VAL A 192 -24.98 5.19 -20.46
C VAL A 192 -24.35 5.96 -21.63
N ASN A 193 -25.17 6.72 -22.35
CA ASN A 193 -24.79 7.52 -23.51
C ASN A 193 -24.19 6.74 -24.71
N ASN A 194 -24.42 5.42 -24.80
CA ASN A 194 -23.80 4.54 -25.81
C ASN A 194 -22.26 4.60 -25.77
N THR A 195 -21.71 4.67 -24.56
CA THR A 195 -20.27 4.55 -24.30
C THR A 195 -20.03 3.20 -23.65
N ALA A 196 -19.00 2.47 -24.08
CA ALA A 196 -18.72 1.15 -23.55
C ALA A 196 -18.28 1.22 -22.07
N LEU A 197 -18.53 0.18 -21.28
CA LEU A 197 -18.24 0.23 -19.84
C LEU A 197 -16.74 0.40 -19.54
N TRP A 198 -15.85 -0.16 -20.35
CA TRP A 198 -14.41 0.05 -20.21
C TRP A 198 -13.99 1.46 -20.60
N ASP A 199 -14.71 2.13 -21.51
CA ASP A 199 -14.44 3.53 -21.86
C ASP A 199 -14.80 4.48 -20.72
N HIS A 200 -15.91 4.22 -20.01
CA HIS A 200 -16.25 4.94 -18.78
C HIS A 200 -15.20 4.75 -17.69
N PHE A 201 -14.74 3.50 -17.50
CA PHE A 201 -13.68 3.20 -16.54
C PHE A 201 -12.36 3.90 -16.90
N ALA A 202 -12.00 3.90 -18.19
CA ALA A 202 -10.82 4.59 -18.67
C ALA A 202 -10.93 6.12 -18.46
N ALA A 203 -12.10 6.71 -18.72
CA ALA A 203 -12.34 8.14 -18.47
C ALA A 203 -12.23 8.50 -16.99
N PHE A 204 -12.70 7.63 -16.10
CA PHE A 204 -12.51 7.77 -14.65
C PHE A 204 -11.02 7.83 -14.27
N TRP A 205 -10.24 6.85 -14.71
CA TRP A 205 -8.81 6.83 -14.41
C TRP A 205 -8.04 7.95 -15.12
N GLN A 206 -8.47 8.40 -16.30
CA GLN A 206 -7.91 9.59 -16.94
C GLN A 206 -8.04 10.82 -16.05
N HIS A 207 -9.23 11.04 -15.47
CA HIS A 207 -9.47 12.18 -14.60
C HIS A 207 -8.65 12.10 -13.31
N VAL A 208 -8.54 10.91 -12.71
CA VAL A 208 -7.69 10.66 -11.54
C VAL A 208 -6.22 10.92 -11.88
N ALA A 209 -5.69 10.31 -12.94
CA ALA A 209 -4.30 10.47 -13.33
C ALA A 209 -3.95 11.93 -13.68
N GLN A 210 -4.85 12.65 -14.37
CA GLN A 210 -4.67 14.07 -14.64
C GLN A 210 -4.51 14.89 -13.36
N ARG A 211 -5.25 14.53 -12.30
CA ARG A 211 -5.20 15.23 -11.00
C ARG A 211 -3.92 14.94 -10.22
N PHE A 212 -3.43 13.70 -10.26
CA PHE A 212 -2.38 13.21 -9.35
C PHE A 212 -0.97 13.11 -9.97
N ARG A 213 -0.81 13.23 -11.29
CA ARG A 213 0.47 13.03 -12.00
C ARG A 213 1.69 13.82 -11.49
N ASP A 214 1.46 14.98 -10.90
CA ASP A 214 2.51 15.88 -10.41
C ASP A 214 2.72 15.74 -8.89
N ASN A 215 2.02 14.82 -8.22
CA ASN A 215 2.08 14.64 -6.79
C ASN A 215 3.23 13.69 -6.40
N PRO A 216 4.26 14.17 -5.68
CA PRO A 216 5.43 13.36 -5.36
C PRO A 216 5.16 12.26 -4.32
N ASN A 217 4.03 12.31 -3.63
CA ASN A 217 3.71 11.33 -2.59
C ASN A 217 2.94 10.12 -3.16
N ILE A 218 2.75 10.05 -4.48
CA ILE A 218 2.09 8.93 -5.14
C ILE A 218 3.11 7.85 -5.48
N LEU A 219 2.83 6.65 -5.00
CA LEU A 219 3.59 5.43 -5.29
C LEU A 219 3.18 4.82 -6.63
N GLY A 220 1.88 4.89 -6.94
CA GLY A 220 1.31 4.34 -8.16
C GLY A 220 -0.22 4.42 -8.17
N TYR A 221 -0.82 3.89 -9.24
CA TYR A 221 -2.27 3.73 -9.40
C TYR A 221 -2.62 2.23 -9.47
N ASP A 222 -3.26 1.70 -8.43
CA ASP A 222 -3.81 0.34 -8.41
C ASP A 222 -5.17 0.31 -9.06
N LEU A 223 -5.20 -0.21 -10.29
CA LEU A 223 -6.27 0.06 -11.24
C LEU A 223 -7.61 -0.49 -10.80
N MET A 224 -7.64 -1.67 -10.18
CA MET A 224 -8.87 -2.29 -9.69
C MET A 224 -8.56 -3.34 -8.62
N ASN A 225 -9.11 -3.12 -7.43
CA ASN A 225 -9.12 -4.11 -6.36
C ASN A 225 -9.91 -5.37 -6.75
N GLU A 226 -9.31 -6.55 -6.56
CA GLU A 226 -9.92 -7.88 -6.61
C GLU A 226 -10.95 -8.12 -7.74
N PRO A 227 -10.56 -8.01 -9.04
CA PRO A 227 -11.44 -8.31 -10.16
C PRO A 227 -12.15 -9.67 -10.04
N TRP A 228 -13.48 -9.68 -10.06
CA TRP A 228 -14.26 -10.92 -9.94
C TRP A 228 -14.60 -11.53 -11.32
N PRO A 229 -14.34 -12.83 -11.57
CA PRO A 229 -14.54 -13.45 -12.90
C PRO A 229 -15.99 -13.55 -13.42
N GLY A 230 -17.00 -13.18 -12.65
CA GLY A 230 -18.40 -13.37 -13.04
C GLY A 230 -18.77 -14.85 -13.17
N LEU A 231 -19.58 -15.19 -14.17
CA LEU A 231 -19.98 -16.59 -14.43
C LEU A 231 -18.79 -17.52 -14.77
N GLN A 232 -17.60 -16.97 -15.03
CA GLN A 232 -16.40 -17.76 -15.28
C GLN A 232 -15.74 -18.29 -14.00
N THR A 233 -16.18 -17.87 -12.80
CA THR A 233 -15.58 -18.28 -11.52
C THR A 233 -15.35 -19.79 -11.40
N PRO A 234 -16.30 -20.69 -11.74
CA PRO A 234 -16.05 -22.14 -11.64
C PRO A 234 -14.91 -22.64 -12.53
N LEU A 235 -14.63 -21.97 -13.65
CA LEU A 235 -13.51 -22.31 -14.54
C LEU A 235 -12.17 -21.81 -13.99
N CYS A 236 -12.21 -20.76 -13.18
CA CYS A 236 -11.04 -20.15 -12.54
C CYS A 236 -10.68 -20.77 -11.18
N LEU A 237 -11.51 -21.66 -10.62
CA LEU A 237 -11.19 -22.51 -9.47
C LEU A 237 -10.27 -23.68 -9.88
N ASN A 238 -9.25 -23.38 -10.69
CA ASN A 238 -8.25 -24.31 -11.17
C ASN A 238 -6.88 -23.62 -11.10
N PRO A 239 -5.87 -24.22 -10.46
CA PRO A 239 -4.55 -23.60 -10.30
C PRO A 239 -3.75 -23.47 -11.60
N ILE A 240 -4.26 -23.94 -12.74
CA ILE A 240 -3.53 -23.95 -14.03
C ILE A 240 -4.13 -22.98 -15.05
N PHE A 241 -5.44 -22.78 -15.05
CA PHE A 241 -6.13 -22.08 -16.13
C PHE A 241 -7.32 -21.31 -15.60
N CYS A 242 -7.41 -20.04 -15.97
CA CYS A 242 -8.55 -19.17 -15.73
C CYS A 242 -8.80 -18.33 -17.00
N PRO A 243 -9.93 -18.51 -17.71
CA PRO A 243 -10.19 -17.76 -18.94
C PRO A 243 -10.30 -16.24 -18.73
N HIS A 244 -10.67 -15.82 -17.51
CA HIS A 244 -10.76 -14.41 -17.15
C HIS A 244 -9.41 -13.68 -17.25
N ASN A 245 -8.28 -14.39 -17.16
CA ASN A 245 -6.96 -13.79 -17.29
C ASN A 245 -6.76 -13.11 -18.67
N SER A 246 -7.29 -13.70 -19.75
CA SER A 246 -7.27 -13.08 -21.07
C SER A 246 -8.15 -11.82 -21.13
N THR A 247 -9.31 -11.84 -20.48
CA THR A 247 -10.20 -10.67 -20.39
C THR A 247 -9.57 -9.54 -19.58
N LEU A 248 -8.87 -9.84 -18.48
CA LEU A 248 -8.12 -8.85 -17.71
C LEU A 248 -6.99 -8.24 -18.53
N SER A 249 -6.26 -9.05 -19.30
CA SER A 249 -5.22 -8.55 -20.22
C SER A 249 -5.82 -7.57 -21.24
N GLU A 250 -6.90 -7.95 -21.92
CA GLU A 250 -7.60 -7.06 -22.87
C GLU A 250 -8.11 -5.78 -22.21
N PHE A 251 -8.65 -5.87 -20.99
CA PHE A 251 -9.11 -4.73 -20.21
C PHE A 251 -7.98 -3.76 -19.87
N TYR A 252 -6.86 -4.27 -19.34
CA TYR A 252 -5.71 -3.41 -19.00
C TYR A 252 -5.10 -2.77 -20.26
N GLU A 253 -4.96 -3.51 -21.36
CA GLU A 253 -4.50 -2.96 -22.63
C GLU A 253 -5.44 -1.88 -23.21
N HIS A 254 -6.73 -1.93 -22.88
CA HIS A 254 -7.69 -0.89 -23.26
C HIS A 254 -7.58 0.37 -22.41
N VAL A 255 -7.42 0.21 -21.08
CA VAL A 255 -7.45 1.32 -20.12
C VAL A 255 -6.13 2.07 -20.04
N ILE A 256 -5.00 1.36 -20.04
CA ILE A 256 -3.67 1.94 -19.79
C ILE A 256 -3.31 3.07 -20.77
N PRO A 257 -3.49 2.94 -22.10
CA PRO A 257 -3.13 4.00 -23.03
C PRO A 257 -3.83 5.32 -22.71
N MET A 258 -5.09 5.26 -22.26
CA MET A 258 -5.88 6.43 -21.89
C MET A 258 -5.30 7.13 -20.66
N ILE A 259 -4.88 6.38 -19.64
CA ILE A 259 -4.18 6.92 -18.47
C ILE A 259 -2.88 7.59 -18.90
N ARG A 260 -2.12 6.95 -19.79
CA ARG A 260 -0.83 7.47 -20.29
C ARG A 260 -0.95 8.75 -21.10
N GLU A 261 -2.13 9.10 -21.63
CA GLU A 261 -2.37 10.42 -22.22
C GLU A 261 -2.30 11.56 -21.18
N GLN A 262 -2.58 11.27 -19.91
CA GLN A 262 -2.59 12.25 -18.83
C GLN A 262 -1.34 12.18 -17.96
N ASP A 263 -0.81 10.97 -17.72
CA ASP A 263 0.33 10.69 -16.85
C ASP A 263 1.26 9.63 -17.46
N SER A 264 2.40 10.07 -17.98
CA SER A 264 3.35 9.22 -18.68
C SER A 264 4.31 8.44 -17.77
N SER A 265 4.32 8.70 -16.45
CA SER A 265 5.42 8.24 -15.59
C SER A 265 5.01 7.56 -14.30
N THR A 266 3.83 7.83 -13.73
CA THR A 266 3.44 7.16 -12.49
C THR A 266 3.28 5.65 -12.71
N PRO A 267 3.84 4.78 -11.85
CA PRO A 267 3.67 3.34 -11.99
C PRO A 267 2.20 2.91 -11.98
N LEU A 268 1.83 1.97 -12.86
CA LEU A 268 0.47 1.39 -12.90
C LEU A 268 0.49 0.00 -12.28
N TYR A 269 -0.37 -0.21 -11.29
CA TYR A 269 -0.53 -1.46 -10.58
C TYR A 269 -1.74 -2.20 -11.17
N TYR A 270 -1.54 -3.47 -11.50
CA TYR A 270 -2.59 -4.32 -12.04
C TYR A 270 -2.72 -5.59 -11.21
N GLU A 271 -3.95 -6.03 -11.01
CA GLU A 271 -4.28 -7.22 -10.22
C GLU A 271 -4.74 -8.39 -11.10
N GLY A 272 -4.49 -9.59 -10.60
CA GLY A 272 -5.19 -10.80 -11.05
C GLY A 272 -6.61 -10.85 -10.51
N SER A 273 -7.39 -11.87 -10.90
CA SER A 273 -8.72 -12.03 -10.30
C SER A 273 -8.63 -12.22 -8.79
N LEU A 274 -9.70 -11.93 -8.03
CA LEU A 274 -9.80 -12.18 -6.58
C LEU A 274 -9.29 -13.59 -6.20
N LEU A 275 -9.57 -14.60 -7.01
CA LEU A 275 -9.18 -15.99 -6.77
C LEU A 275 -7.66 -16.22 -6.78
N ALA A 276 -6.90 -15.35 -7.46
CA ALA A 276 -5.44 -15.38 -7.47
C ALA A 276 -4.86 -15.16 -6.05
N GLY A 277 -5.56 -14.37 -5.22
CA GLY A 277 -5.17 -14.17 -3.83
C GLY A 277 -5.23 -15.43 -2.96
N GLY A 278 -5.90 -16.49 -3.44
CA GLY A 278 -5.90 -17.82 -2.82
C GLY A 278 -5.10 -18.86 -3.62
N GLY A 279 -4.18 -18.44 -4.48
CA GLY A 279 -3.25 -19.34 -5.17
C GLY A 279 -3.73 -19.85 -6.54
N MET A 280 -4.80 -19.27 -7.10
CA MET A 280 -5.17 -19.57 -8.50
C MET A 280 -4.19 -18.92 -9.50
N ALA A 281 -4.18 -19.42 -10.73
CA ALA A 281 -3.22 -19.01 -11.75
C ALA A 281 -3.34 -17.52 -12.13
N ILE A 282 -2.19 -16.85 -12.21
CA ILE A 282 -2.06 -15.50 -12.80
C ILE A 282 -1.31 -15.66 -14.13
N ASP A 283 -1.95 -15.28 -15.23
CA ASP A 283 -1.34 -15.26 -16.57
C ASP A 283 -1.94 -14.11 -17.39
N ILE A 284 -1.56 -12.89 -17.03
CA ILE A 284 -2.17 -11.66 -17.55
C ILE A 284 -1.07 -10.83 -18.22
N PRO A 285 -0.81 -11.04 -19.53
CA PRO A 285 0.13 -10.21 -20.26
C PRO A 285 -0.28 -8.74 -20.22
N VAL A 286 0.67 -7.87 -19.89
CA VAL A 286 0.49 -6.40 -19.87
C VAL A 286 1.70 -5.76 -20.54
N SER A 287 1.48 -4.92 -21.54
CA SER A 287 2.51 -4.32 -22.39
C SER A 287 3.14 -3.06 -21.79
N GLU A 288 2.52 -2.50 -20.75
CA GLU A 288 3.00 -1.32 -20.03
C GLU A 288 4.35 -1.57 -19.36
N THR A 289 5.33 -0.76 -19.74
CA THR A 289 6.70 -0.93 -19.26
C THR A 289 6.91 -0.46 -17.82
N ASN A 290 6.13 0.50 -17.33
CA ASN A 290 6.17 0.95 -15.95
C ASN A 290 4.95 0.43 -15.17
N ALA A 291 4.78 -0.90 -15.21
CA ALA A 291 3.75 -1.62 -14.49
C ALA A 291 4.32 -2.40 -13.30
N VAL A 292 3.47 -2.65 -12.32
CA VAL A 292 3.76 -3.46 -11.13
C VAL A 292 2.62 -4.44 -10.93
N LEU A 293 2.94 -5.71 -10.67
CA LEU A 293 1.92 -6.69 -10.28
C LEU A 293 1.50 -6.40 -8.83
N SER A 294 0.24 -6.02 -8.66
CA SER A 294 -0.47 -5.98 -7.38
C SER A 294 -1.08 -7.36 -7.14
N PHE A 295 -0.82 -7.98 -5.99
CA PHE A 295 -1.43 -9.27 -5.66
C PHE A 295 -1.73 -9.37 -4.17
N HIS A 296 -2.75 -10.16 -3.84
CA HIS A 296 -3.17 -10.41 -2.47
C HIS A 296 -2.71 -11.80 -2.01
N ASN A 297 -2.70 -12.03 -0.70
CA ASN A 297 -2.51 -13.36 -0.14
C ASN A 297 -3.46 -13.59 1.03
N TYR A 298 -4.48 -14.39 0.75
CA TYR A 298 -5.48 -14.82 1.71
C TYR A 298 -5.65 -16.33 1.63
N CYS A 299 -5.92 -16.96 2.77
CA CYS A 299 -6.20 -18.38 2.76
C CYS A 299 -7.37 -18.73 1.81
N ILE A 300 -7.12 -19.65 0.87
CA ILE A 300 -8.11 -20.08 -0.12
C ILE A 300 -9.40 -20.61 0.51
N LEU A 301 -9.35 -21.19 1.71
CA LEU A 301 -10.56 -21.69 2.38
C LEU A 301 -11.43 -20.55 2.91
N THR A 302 -10.86 -19.39 3.21
CA THR A 302 -11.62 -18.18 3.50
C THR A 302 -12.30 -17.68 2.23
N VAL A 303 -11.58 -17.66 1.12
CA VAL A 303 -12.10 -17.25 -0.21
C VAL A 303 -13.20 -18.20 -0.69
N VAL A 304 -12.94 -19.50 -0.76
CA VAL A 304 -13.90 -20.54 -1.19
C VAL A 304 -15.04 -20.70 -0.19
N GLY A 305 -14.76 -20.57 1.12
CA GLY A 305 -15.77 -20.60 2.16
C GLY A 305 -16.78 -19.48 2.00
N ALA A 306 -16.31 -18.25 1.72
CA ALA A 306 -17.18 -17.12 1.38
C ALA A 306 -18.01 -17.42 0.13
N ILE A 307 -17.39 -17.86 -0.96
CA ILE A 307 -18.07 -18.20 -2.23
C ILE A 307 -19.15 -19.27 -2.05
N ALA A 308 -18.86 -20.30 -1.24
CA ALA A 308 -19.73 -21.45 -1.03
C ALA A 308 -20.75 -21.24 0.12
N GLY A 309 -20.69 -20.12 0.84
CA GLY A 309 -21.50 -19.89 2.04
C GLY A 309 -21.23 -20.91 3.16
N LEU A 310 -20.02 -21.46 3.21
CA LEU A 310 -19.62 -22.47 4.19
C LEU A 310 -19.03 -21.79 5.43
N PRO A 311 -19.33 -22.29 6.65
CA PRO A 311 -18.71 -21.76 7.85
C PRO A 311 -17.19 -22.00 7.83
N SER A 312 -16.42 -21.00 8.26
CA SER A 312 -14.98 -21.14 8.46
C SER A 312 -14.70 -22.26 9.46
N SER A 313 -13.80 -23.19 9.11
CA SER A 313 -13.32 -24.25 10.01
C SER A 313 -11.86 -24.00 10.40
N PRO A 314 -11.58 -23.62 11.66
CA PRO A 314 -10.22 -23.36 12.13
C PRO A 314 -9.24 -24.55 11.94
N GLU A 315 -9.76 -25.78 11.96
CA GLU A 315 -8.97 -27.01 11.81
C GLU A 315 -8.57 -27.26 10.35
N LEU A 316 -9.40 -26.89 9.39
CA LEU A 316 -9.10 -27.04 7.95
C LEU A 316 -8.21 -25.90 7.44
N THR A 317 -8.37 -24.69 7.99
CA THR A 317 -7.52 -23.54 7.68
C THR A 317 -6.08 -23.81 8.11
N GLY A 318 -5.84 -24.29 9.34
CA GLY A 318 -4.47 -24.56 9.81
C GLY A 318 -3.69 -25.66 9.07
N LEU A 319 -4.36 -26.49 8.25
CA LEU A 319 -3.75 -27.61 7.51
C LEU A 319 -3.50 -27.36 6.03
N THR A 320 -4.06 -26.29 5.45
CA THR A 320 -4.00 -26.07 3.99
C THR A 320 -3.65 -24.63 3.59
N CYS A 321 -3.86 -23.64 4.47
CA CYS A 321 -3.53 -22.26 4.14
C CYS A 321 -2.04 -22.07 3.81
N PRO A 322 -1.06 -22.65 4.55
CA PRO A 322 0.36 -22.43 4.25
C PRO A 322 0.77 -22.84 2.83
N GLU A 323 0.29 -23.98 2.33
CA GLU A 323 0.62 -24.43 0.98
C GLU A 323 0.02 -23.51 -0.10
N PHE A 324 -1.20 -23.01 0.10
CA PHE A 324 -1.83 -22.07 -0.84
C PHE A 324 -1.24 -20.67 -0.74
N GLU A 325 -0.79 -20.25 0.43
CA GLU A 325 -0.06 -18.99 0.63
C GLU A 325 1.25 -19.02 -0.16
N THR A 326 2.04 -20.09 -0.05
CA THR A 326 3.27 -20.27 -0.85
C THR A 326 2.95 -20.35 -2.34
N LEU A 327 1.90 -21.09 -2.75
CA LEU A 327 1.47 -21.15 -4.15
C LEU A 327 1.11 -19.77 -4.70
N THR A 328 0.50 -18.91 -3.88
CA THR A 328 0.17 -17.53 -4.24
C THR A 328 1.44 -16.72 -4.54
N PHE A 329 2.45 -16.80 -3.67
CA PHE A 329 3.75 -16.16 -3.91
C PHE A 329 4.46 -16.71 -5.16
N ASP A 330 4.43 -18.02 -5.38
CA ASP A 330 5.02 -18.66 -6.55
C ASP A 330 4.36 -18.19 -7.86
N ASN A 331 3.03 -18.14 -7.89
CA ASN A 331 2.27 -17.68 -9.05
C ASN A 331 2.52 -16.19 -9.34
N ALA A 332 2.49 -15.34 -8.31
CA ALA A 332 2.76 -13.92 -8.46
C ALA A 332 4.19 -13.66 -8.93
N SER A 333 5.17 -14.35 -8.34
CA SER A 333 6.58 -14.23 -8.73
C SER A 333 6.82 -14.73 -10.15
N THR A 334 6.18 -15.82 -10.55
CA THR A 334 6.26 -16.35 -11.93
C THR A 334 5.69 -15.35 -12.93
N GLN A 335 4.50 -14.79 -12.64
CA GLN A 335 3.90 -13.76 -13.50
C GLN A 335 4.80 -12.53 -13.63
N ALA A 336 5.26 -12.00 -12.50
CA ALA A 336 6.13 -10.82 -12.44
C ALA A 336 7.42 -11.04 -13.24
N GLN A 337 8.06 -12.20 -13.08
CA GLN A 337 9.27 -12.56 -13.85
C GLN A 337 8.99 -12.71 -15.35
N ASN A 338 7.87 -13.34 -15.73
CA ASN A 338 7.50 -13.52 -17.14
C ASN A 338 7.25 -12.18 -17.85
N GLN A 339 6.69 -11.18 -17.15
CA GLN A 339 6.46 -9.84 -17.69
C GLN A 339 7.67 -8.91 -17.52
N GLY A 340 8.62 -9.25 -16.65
CA GLY A 340 9.70 -8.34 -16.24
C GLY A 340 9.23 -7.19 -15.34
N HIS A 341 8.08 -7.36 -14.69
CA HIS A 341 7.50 -6.38 -13.76
C HIS A 341 7.93 -6.68 -12.31
N PRO A 342 8.00 -5.68 -11.43
CA PRO A 342 8.01 -5.92 -9.99
C PRO A 342 6.67 -6.48 -9.50
N ALA A 343 6.67 -7.04 -8.30
CA ALA A 343 5.44 -7.42 -7.59
C ALA A 343 5.41 -6.78 -6.19
N VAL A 344 4.21 -6.50 -5.69
CA VAL A 344 3.96 -6.03 -4.33
C VAL A 344 2.75 -6.77 -3.77
N LEU A 345 2.88 -7.28 -2.54
CA LEU A 345 1.79 -7.90 -1.80
C LEU A 345 0.88 -6.81 -1.23
N THR A 346 -0.13 -6.40 -1.97
CA THR A 346 -0.95 -5.21 -1.67
C THR A 346 -2.00 -5.45 -0.60
N GLU A 347 -2.39 -6.71 -0.36
CA GLU A 347 -3.22 -7.10 0.78
C GLU A 347 -2.87 -8.50 1.31
N PHE A 348 -2.85 -8.63 2.64
CA PHE A 348 -2.82 -9.91 3.35
C PHE A 348 -3.26 -9.70 4.79
N GLY A 349 -3.40 -10.80 5.54
CA GLY A 349 -3.77 -10.77 6.95
C GLY A 349 -5.27 -10.92 7.12
N SER A 350 -5.93 -9.94 7.74
CA SER A 350 -7.36 -10.02 8.08
C SER A 350 -7.75 -11.20 8.99
N VAL A 351 -6.82 -11.69 9.79
CA VAL A 351 -7.03 -12.73 10.80
C VAL A 351 -6.47 -12.27 12.14
N PRO A 352 -7.06 -12.68 13.29
CA PRO A 352 -6.54 -12.33 14.61
C PRO A 352 -5.28 -13.14 14.99
N ASP A 353 -4.97 -14.19 14.24
CA ASP A 353 -3.80 -15.03 14.46
C ASP A 353 -2.51 -14.32 13.98
N LEU A 354 -1.75 -13.80 14.94
CA LEU A 354 -0.52 -13.07 14.65
C LEU A 354 0.61 -13.96 14.13
N ASP A 355 0.58 -15.27 14.40
CA ASP A 355 1.59 -16.19 13.86
C ASP A 355 1.37 -16.38 12.36
N ALA A 356 0.10 -16.47 11.93
CA ALA A 356 -0.26 -16.49 10.51
C ALA A 356 0.13 -15.18 9.81
N VAL A 357 -0.16 -14.02 10.42
CA VAL A 357 0.27 -12.70 9.89
C VAL A 357 1.78 -12.61 9.76
N ASN A 358 2.52 -13.04 10.79
CA ASN A 358 3.98 -13.06 10.77
C ASN A 358 4.53 -13.99 9.68
N SER A 359 3.91 -15.16 9.50
CA SER A 359 4.34 -16.15 8.50
C SER A 359 4.26 -15.60 7.08
N VAL A 360 3.18 -14.89 6.72
CA VAL A 360 3.05 -14.26 5.39
C VAL A 360 4.06 -13.12 5.21
N ALA A 361 4.27 -12.29 6.25
CA ALA A 361 5.30 -11.24 6.20
C ALA A 361 6.71 -11.81 6.04
N GLN A 362 7.02 -12.94 6.69
CA GLN A 362 8.29 -13.65 6.54
C GLN A 362 8.44 -14.25 5.14
N GLN A 363 7.38 -14.84 4.57
CA GLN A 363 7.42 -15.30 3.18
C GLN A 363 7.67 -14.13 2.22
N ALA A 364 7.07 -12.95 2.44
CA ALA A 364 7.37 -11.77 1.63
C ALA A 364 8.87 -11.41 1.66
N ASP A 365 9.55 -11.55 2.80
CA ASP A 365 11.02 -11.38 2.90
C ASP A 365 11.78 -12.41 2.03
N GLU A 366 11.36 -13.68 2.02
CA GLU A 366 11.97 -14.77 1.22
C GLU A 366 11.88 -14.51 -0.29
N TYR A 367 10.73 -13.97 -0.74
CA TYR A 367 10.52 -13.54 -2.12
C TYR A 367 11.08 -12.14 -2.42
N ARG A 368 11.56 -11.42 -1.41
CA ARG A 368 12.09 -10.05 -1.48
C ARG A 368 11.06 -9.03 -1.96
N LEU A 369 9.87 -9.07 -1.39
CA LEU A 369 8.73 -8.23 -1.77
C LEU A 369 8.39 -7.22 -0.68
N GLY A 370 7.89 -6.06 -1.10
CA GLY A 370 7.15 -5.15 -0.22
C GLY A 370 5.72 -5.65 0.00
N TRP A 371 5.07 -5.13 1.04
CA TRP A 371 3.71 -5.52 1.39
C TRP A 371 2.89 -4.40 2.06
N MET A 372 1.57 -4.49 1.97
CA MET A 372 0.61 -3.63 2.66
C MET A 372 -0.44 -4.49 3.38
N HIS A 373 -0.47 -4.43 4.71
CA HIS A 373 -1.32 -5.29 5.53
C HIS A 373 -2.78 -4.80 5.56
N TRP A 374 -3.74 -5.72 5.55
CA TRP A 374 -5.16 -5.42 5.78
C TRP A 374 -5.50 -5.58 7.28
N THR A 375 -5.70 -4.51 8.06
CA THR A 375 -5.85 -3.10 7.66
C THR A 375 -5.45 -2.11 8.76
N TYR A 376 -5.24 -0.83 8.42
CA TYR A 376 -4.98 0.24 9.37
C TYR A 376 -6.18 0.44 10.32
N PHE A 377 -7.36 0.66 9.73
CA PHE A 377 -8.63 0.79 10.45
C PHE A 377 -9.77 0.20 9.63
N ASN A 378 -10.62 -0.57 10.30
CA ASN A 378 -11.78 -1.21 9.70
C ASN A 378 -12.98 -0.24 9.64
N THR A 379 -13.31 0.25 8.43
CA THR A 379 -14.37 1.24 8.19
C THR A 379 -15.67 0.65 7.62
N GLY A 380 -15.72 -0.64 7.30
CA GLY A 380 -16.70 -1.19 6.34
C GLY A 380 -17.39 -2.47 6.78
N THR A 381 -18.54 -2.74 6.14
CA THR A 381 -19.41 -3.89 6.43
C THR A 381 -18.98 -5.19 5.73
N THR A 382 -18.04 -5.11 4.78
CA THR A 382 -17.57 -6.22 3.94
C THR A 382 -16.31 -6.92 4.47
N ASN A 383 -15.75 -6.45 5.59
CA ASN A 383 -14.57 -7.07 6.19
C ASN A 383 -14.88 -8.46 6.78
N PHE A 384 -13.89 -9.35 6.79
CA PHE A 384 -14.02 -10.63 7.47
C PHE A 384 -14.32 -10.42 8.97
N PRO A 385 -15.23 -11.19 9.58
CA PRO A 385 -15.48 -11.08 11.01
C PRO A 385 -14.20 -11.28 11.84
N GLY A 386 -13.88 -10.30 12.69
CA GLY A 386 -12.70 -10.38 13.57
C GLY A 386 -11.40 -9.84 12.95
N THR A 387 -11.43 -9.20 11.78
CA THR A 387 -10.30 -8.46 11.21
C THR A 387 -9.74 -7.45 12.23
N PRO A 388 -8.49 -7.61 12.69
CA PRO A 388 -7.90 -6.65 13.62
C PRO A 388 -7.53 -5.35 12.89
N SER A 389 -7.79 -4.22 13.53
CA SER A 389 -7.24 -2.91 13.13
C SER A 389 -5.92 -2.66 13.84
N LEU A 390 -5.03 -1.88 13.21
CA LEU A 390 -3.81 -1.38 13.86
C LEU A 390 -4.16 -0.29 14.87
N VAL A 391 -5.09 0.61 14.51
CA VAL A 391 -5.59 1.68 15.35
C VAL A 391 -7.09 1.48 15.56
N PHE A 392 -7.55 1.57 16.81
CA PHE A 392 -8.92 1.22 17.19
C PHE A 392 -9.93 2.35 16.93
N ASP A 393 -9.49 3.60 17.08
CA ASP A 393 -10.27 4.81 16.79
C ASP A 393 -9.36 5.86 16.16
N PRO A 394 -9.36 6.00 14.82
CA PRO A 394 -8.55 7.01 14.13
C PRO A 394 -8.97 8.46 14.43
N THR A 395 -10.11 8.70 15.08
CA THR A 395 -10.45 10.07 15.53
C THR A 395 -9.68 10.50 16.78
N GLN A 396 -8.91 9.59 17.39
CA GLN A 396 -8.03 9.83 18.51
C GLN A 396 -6.57 9.61 18.09
N PRO A 397 -5.60 10.29 18.72
CA PRO A 397 -4.18 10.09 18.41
C PRO A 397 -3.78 8.59 18.50
N PRO A 398 -2.96 8.08 17.57
CA PRO A 398 -2.53 6.67 17.52
C PRO A 398 -1.43 6.40 18.57
N ILE A 399 -1.80 6.46 19.84
CA ILE A 399 -0.92 6.27 21.00
C ILE A 399 -1.58 5.39 22.07
N GLY A 400 -0.76 4.73 22.88
CA GLY A 400 -1.20 3.99 24.06
C GLY A 400 -2.27 2.95 23.72
N ASP A 401 -3.37 2.95 24.49
CA ASP A 401 -4.45 1.98 24.38
C ASP A 401 -5.24 2.07 23.05
N ASN A 402 -5.05 3.13 22.25
CA ASN A 402 -5.66 3.24 20.92
C ASN A 402 -4.93 2.42 19.84
N VAL A 403 -3.77 1.84 20.17
CA VAL A 403 -2.94 1.07 19.24
C VAL A 403 -2.97 -0.41 19.61
N ASN A 404 -3.22 -1.25 18.61
CA ASN A 404 -3.00 -2.69 18.71
C ASN A 404 -1.50 -2.99 18.75
N THR A 405 -0.93 -2.91 19.96
CA THR A 405 0.52 -3.00 20.17
C THR A 405 1.07 -4.38 19.76
N SER A 406 0.30 -5.45 19.91
CA SER A 406 0.72 -6.80 19.49
C SER A 406 0.81 -6.90 17.97
N LEU A 407 -0.18 -6.40 17.22
CA LEU A 407 -0.11 -6.35 15.77
C LEU A 407 1.01 -5.43 15.28
N LEU A 408 1.21 -4.29 15.95
CA LEU A 408 2.32 -3.38 15.68
C LEU A 408 3.67 -4.07 15.86
N GLU A 409 3.88 -4.82 16.95
CA GLU A 409 5.11 -5.55 17.18
C GLU A 409 5.32 -6.68 16.14
N THR A 410 4.26 -7.31 15.65
CA THR A 410 4.36 -8.31 14.57
C THR A 410 4.85 -7.70 13.25
N LEU A 411 4.34 -6.50 12.89
CA LEU A 411 4.52 -5.91 11.56
C LEU A 411 5.60 -4.82 11.48
N ALA A 412 5.93 -4.13 12.57
CA ALA A 412 7.02 -3.17 12.62
C ALA A 412 8.37 -3.91 12.64
N ARG A 413 8.87 -4.26 11.45
CA ARG A 413 10.05 -5.11 11.25
C ARG A 413 11.25 -4.28 10.74
N PRO A 414 12.49 -4.65 11.05
CA PRO A 414 13.65 -4.08 10.37
C PRO A 414 13.66 -4.58 8.91
N TYR A 415 13.90 -3.68 7.95
CA TYR A 415 13.91 -4.04 6.53
C TYR A 415 14.65 -2.99 5.69
N PRO A 416 15.16 -3.36 4.49
CA PRO A 416 15.77 -2.39 3.60
C PRO A 416 14.71 -1.51 2.93
N GLN A 417 14.65 -0.22 3.27
CA GLN A 417 13.77 0.73 2.60
C GLN A 417 14.31 1.16 1.23
N ILE A 418 15.62 1.38 1.13
CA ILE A 418 16.29 1.82 -0.10
C ILE A 418 17.61 1.07 -0.23
N VAL A 419 17.92 0.53 -1.41
CA VAL A 419 19.16 -0.22 -1.65
C VAL A 419 19.89 0.35 -2.85
N ALA A 420 21.06 0.93 -2.62
CA ALA A 420 22.01 1.31 -3.66
C ALA A 420 22.74 0.06 -4.22
N GLY A 421 21.96 -0.82 -4.83
CA GLY A 421 22.42 -2.10 -5.37
C GLY A 421 21.28 -3.06 -5.71
N THR A 422 21.63 -4.32 -5.97
CA THR A 422 20.69 -5.44 -6.14
C THR A 422 20.55 -6.20 -4.83
N PRO A 423 19.37 -6.20 -4.19
CA PRO A 423 19.10 -7.03 -3.02
C PRO A 423 19.30 -8.52 -3.34
N LEU A 424 19.97 -9.26 -2.45
CA LEU A 424 20.20 -10.70 -2.59
C LEU A 424 19.34 -11.49 -1.60
N ASN A 425 19.23 -11.02 -0.37
CA ASN A 425 18.33 -11.54 0.65
C ASN A 425 18.13 -10.51 1.77
N TRP A 426 17.03 -10.66 2.49
CA TRP A 426 16.92 -10.21 3.87
C TRP A 426 15.98 -11.14 4.64
N SER A 427 16.05 -11.08 5.95
CA SER A 427 15.16 -11.80 6.85
C SER A 427 15.13 -11.12 8.21
N PHE A 428 14.02 -11.28 8.93
CA PHE A 428 13.91 -10.91 10.32
C PHE A 428 13.29 -12.05 11.12
N ASP A 429 14.04 -12.53 12.12
CA ASP A 429 13.58 -13.53 13.06
C ASP A 429 12.96 -12.83 14.29
N THR A 430 11.67 -13.02 14.50
CA THR A 430 10.90 -12.33 15.53
C THR A 430 11.19 -12.81 16.95
N ASP A 431 11.78 -13.99 17.11
CA ASP A 431 12.09 -14.59 18.41
C ASP A 431 13.44 -14.11 18.93
N SER A 432 14.47 -14.26 18.11
CA SER A 432 15.84 -13.81 18.38
C SER A 432 16.03 -12.30 18.15
N LYS A 433 15.08 -11.67 17.46
CA LYS A 433 15.13 -10.26 17.02
C LYS A 433 16.36 -9.96 16.15
N VAL A 434 16.86 -10.96 15.42
CA VAL A 434 17.99 -10.80 14.50
C VAL A 434 17.47 -10.49 13.11
N PHE A 435 17.96 -9.38 12.54
CA PHE A 435 17.77 -9.04 11.13
C PHE A 435 19.05 -9.29 10.36
N GLU A 436 18.93 -9.91 9.19
CA GLU A 436 20.04 -10.11 8.26
C GLU A 436 19.66 -9.58 6.87
N MET A 437 20.63 -9.00 6.18
CA MET A 437 20.49 -8.54 4.80
C MET A 437 21.80 -8.72 4.05
N SER A 438 21.70 -9.04 2.75
CA SER A 438 22.80 -8.83 1.83
C SER A 438 22.37 -8.25 0.49
N TYR A 439 23.26 -7.48 -0.12
CA TYR A 439 23.08 -6.92 -1.46
C TYR A 439 24.40 -6.83 -2.21
N SER A 440 24.35 -6.89 -3.54
CA SER A 440 25.48 -6.51 -4.39
C SER A 440 25.35 -5.03 -4.73
N PRO A 441 26.41 -4.20 -4.72
CA PRO A 441 26.27 -2.79 -5.10
C PRO A 441 26.06 -2.59 -6.62
N LYS A 442 25.91 -3.67 -7.40
CA LYS A 442 25.56 -3.63 -8.83
C LYS A 442 24.15 -3.07 -9.01
N ARG A 443 23.95 -2.27 -10.06
CA ARG A 443 22.65 -1.71 -10.40
C ARG A 443 21.75 -2.81 -10.96
N VAL A 444 20.47 -2.78 -10.57
CA VAL A 444 19.48 -3.75 -11.03
C VAL A 444 19.25 -3.69 -12.53
N ASP A 445 19.42 -2.52 -13.16
CA ASP A 445 19.31 -2.31 -14.61
C ASP A 445 20.51 -2.85 -15.43
N GLY A 446 21.56 -3.34 -14.77
CA GLY A 446 22.77 -3.84 -15.41
C GLY A 446 23.75 -2.78 -15.93
N THR A 447 23.51 -1.49 -15.67
CA THR A 447 24.35 -0.39 -16.21
C THR A 447 25.68 -0.19 -15.45
N GLY A 448 25.93 -0.94 -14.38
CA GLY A 448 27.19 -0.92 -13.65
C GLY A 448 27.01 -1.12 -12.16
N GLN A 449 27.81 -0.39 -11.38
CA GLN A 449 27.81 -0.44 -9.91
C GLN A 449 27.61 0.98 -9.35
N PHE A 450 26.94 1.09 -8.21
CA PHE A 450 26.88 2.33 -7.46
C PHE A 450 28.25 2.73 -6.92
N SER A 451 28.49 4.04 -6.83
CA SER A 451 29.69 4.59 -6.21
C SER A 451 29.68 4.38 -4.68
N GLY A 452 30.86 4.40 -4.05
CA GLY A 452 31.01 4.14 -2.61
C GLY A 452 30.45 5.24 -1.68
N ASP A 453 29.87 6.29 -2.24
CA ASP A 453 29.09 7.32 -1.54
C ASP A 453 27.58 7.15 -1.69
N ALA A 454 27.10 6.23 -2.55
CA ALA A 454 25.70 5.89 -2.65
C ALA A 454 25.22 5.20 -1.36
N GLU A 455 24.06 5.60 -0.89
CA GLU A 455 23.55 5.21 0.43
C GLU A 455 22.35 4.26 0.30
N SER A 456 22.47 3.11 0.96
CA SER A 456 21.37 2.20 1.28
C SER A 456 20.82 2.52 2.67
N ILE A 457 19.51 2.34 2.84
CA ILE A 457 18.75 2.65 4.05
C ILE A 457 18.07 1.39 4.56
N VAL A 458 18.37 0.99 5.79
CA VAL A 458 17.64 -0.04 6.53
C VAL A 458 16.89 0.63 7.67
N PHE A 459 15.58 0.45 7.73
CA PHE A 459 14.81 0.93 8.87
C PHE A 459 14.94 -0.04 10.05
N VAL A 460 15.03 0.49 11.26
CA VAL A 460 15.16 -0.25 12.51
C VAL A 460 14.11 0.24 13.50
N PRO A 461 13.00 -0.48 13.67
CA PRO A 461 11.89 -0.08 14.55
C PRO A 461 12.29 -0.18 16.02
N GLU A 462 12.01 0.89 16.77
CA GLU A 462 12.34 0.99 18.20
C GLU A 462 11.63 -0.07 19.05
N ILE A 463 10.41 -0.47 18.65
CA ILE A 463 9.64 -1.51 19.35
C ILE A 463 10.34 -2.88 19.36
N GLN A 464 11.19 -3.17 18.37
CA GLN A 464 11.97 -4.42 18.33
C GLN A 464 13.24 -4.34 19.18
N TYR A 465 13.74 -3.14 19.45
CA TYR A 465 15.03 -2.88 20.10
C TYR A 465 14.94 -1.76 21.14
N PRO A 466 14.10 -1.90 22.20
CA PRO A 466 13.88 -0.83 23.17
C PRO A 466 15.12 -0.45 23.99
N GLN A 467 16.14 -1.32 24.01
CA GLN A 467 17.43 -1.08 24.66
C GLN A 467 18.54 -0.72 23.66
N GLY A 468 18.18 -0.44 22.42
CA GLY A 468 19.12 -0.27 21.30
C GLY A 468 19.52 -1.60 20.67
N TYR A 469 20.38 -1.51 19.66
CA TYR A 469 20.82 -2.64 18.85
C TYR A 469 22.31 -2.54 18.51
N THR A 470 22.90 -3.66 18.10
CA THR A 470 24.25 -3.70 17.52
C THR A 470 24.18 -3.99 16.03
N VAL A 471 25.15 -3.48 15.26
CA VAL A 471 25.21 -3.67 13.81
C VAL A 471 26.57 -4.23 13.42
N ASN A 472 26.57 -5.35 12.71
CA ASN A 472 27.75 -5.91 12.07
C ASN A 472 27.63 -5.73 10.56
N ILE A 473 28.63 -5.09 9.94
CA ILE A 473 28.66 -4.85 8.49
C ILE A 473 29.94 -5.42 7.89
N SER A 474 29.79 -6.19 6.82
CA SER A 474 30.87 -6.62 5.94
C SER A 474 30.69 -5.97 4.56
N GLY A 475 31.79 -5.55 3.92
CA GLY A 475 31.75 -4.94 2.59
C GLY A 475 31.18 -3.51 2.51
N GLY A 476 30.69 -2.95 3.62
CA GLY A 476 30.17 -1.58 3.69
C GLY A 476 30.68 -0.81 4.91
N THR A 477 30.31 0.46 4.98
CA THR A 477 30.60 1.38 6.09
C THR A 477 29.29 1.97 6.62
N LEU A 478 29.12 1.91 7.94
CA LEU A 478 28.02 2.58 8.64
C LEU A 478 28.24 4.11 8.63
N ARG A 479 27.22 4.87 8.22
CA ARG A 479 27.24 6.34 8.11
C ARG A 479 26.28 7.04 9.08
N SER A 480 25.30 6.34 9.60
CA SER A 480 24.38 6.86 10.62
C SER A 480 24.99 6.76 12.03
N PRO A 481 24.52 7.56 13.00
CA PRO A 481 24.89 7.39 14.40
C PRO A 481 24.37 6.03 14.95
N ALA A 482 24.91 5.62 16.10
CA ALA A 482 24.41 4.45 16.81
C ALA A 482 22.92 4.60 17.16
N ASN A 483 22.16 3.50 17.10
CA ASN A 483 20.74 3.44 17.40
C ASN A 483 19.84 4.37 16.55
N ALA A 484 20.30 4.80 15.36
CA ALA A 484 19.45 5.52 14.42
C ALA A 484 18.27 4.66 13.94
N ARG A 485 17.08 5.23 13.78
CA ARG A 485 15.94 4.50 13.18
C ARG A 485 16.15 4.19 11.69
N GLN A 486 16.90 5.02 10.99
CA GLN A 486 17.36 4.74 9.62
C GLN A 486 18.87 4.52 9.65
N LEU A 487 19.27 3.26 9.49
CA LEU A 487 20.65 2.88 9.29
C LEU A 487 21.08 3.25 7.88
N VAL A 488 22.12 4.08 7.78
CA VAL A 488 22.67 4.53 6.50
C VAL A 488 23.96 3.78 6.24
N ILE A 489 24.01 3.04 5.13
CA ILE A 489 25.12 2.16 4.78
C ILE A 489 25.60 2.51 3.38
N ALA A 490 26.91 2.70 3.23
CA ALA A 490 27.53 2.87 1.92
C ALA A 490 28.47 1.70 1.63
N ALA A 491 28.43 1.16 0.40
CA ALA A 491 29.33 0.08 0.00
C ALA A 491 30.79 0.58 0.00
N ASN A 492 31.72 -0.27 0.44
CA ASN A 492 33.14 0.05 0.34
C ASN A 492 33.58 -0.04 -1.14
N ASN A 493 34.56 0.79 -1.53
CA ASN A 493 35.10 0.74 -2.89
C ASN A 493 35.61 -0.66 -3.24
N GLY A 494 35.11 -1.22 -4.34
CA GLY A 494 35.47 -2.57 -4.80
C GLY A 494 34.78 -3.72 -4.05
N ALA A 495 33.79 -3.44 -3.20
CA ALA A 495 32.98 -4.50 -2.60
C ALA A 495 32.09 -5.17 -3.66
N GLU A 496 32.12 -6.50 -3.72
CA GLU A 496 31.19 -7.27 -4.57
C GLU A 496 29.83 -7.50 -3.87
N ASN A 497 29.87 -7.62 -2.55
CA ASN A 497 28.72 -7.85 -1.68
C ASN A 497 28.84 -7.01 -0.40
N VAL A 498 27.71 -6.58 0.12
CA VAL A 498 27.55 -5.98 1.45
C VAL A 498 26.63 -6.90 2.26
N SER A 499 27.01 -7.19 3.49
CA SER A 499 26.20 -7.95 4.44
C SER A 499 26.01 -7.15 5.71
N VAL A 500 24.78 -7.15 6.23
CA VAL A 500 24.36 -6.42 7.42
C VAL A 500 23.66 -7.39 8.34
N SER A 501 24.05 -7.39 9.61
CA SER A 501 23.35 -8.11 10.68
C SER A 501 23.06 -7.15 11.82
N ILE A 502 21.82 -7.12 12.28
CA ILE A 502 21.34 -6.31 13.40
C ILE A 502 20.83 -7.26 14.47
N SER A 503 21.28 -7.06 15.71
CA SER A 503 20.85 -7.85 16.86
C SER A 503 20.58 -6.96 18.07
N PRO A 504 19.81 -7.43 19.07
CA PRO A 504 19.57 -6.67 20.29
C PRO A 504 20.86 -6.20 20.98
N GLY A 505 20.82 -4.99 21.55
CA GLY A 505 21.89 -4.46 22.38
C GLY A 505 22.11 -5.31 23.64
N HIS A 506 23.34 -5.26 24.17
CA HIS A 506 23.73 -5.91 25.42
C HIS A 506 23.94 -4.91 26.56
#